data_AF-A0A1G0XW80-F1
#
_entry.id   AF-A0A1G0XW80-F1
#
_cell.length_a   1.000
_cell.length_b   1.000
_cell.length_c   1.000
_cell.angle_alpha   90.00
_cell.angle_beta   90.00
_cell.angle_gamma   90.00
#
_symmetry.space_group_name_H-M   'P 1'
#
loop_
_entity.id
_entity.type
_entity.pdbx_description
1 polymer ?
#
loop_
_entity_poly.entity_id
_entity_poly.type
_entity_poly.pdbx_seq_one_letter_code
_entity_poly.pdbx_strand_id
1 'polypeptide(L)'
;MLRMLEAQMDVLTKATMSTCINTLEKQGLTYTQHGETIQGSKHFDITPLKTAYKEFARIYSDWQKSDLNSGEDAVMAAWMNVGKAQRDLPIHYVNELLRRDRLFYPCPEFNEETLPRELRCYNNTTKKMERFFPLLLTETSGLGVDVALYTMRKAVHADNWTVTMAPVLFAASGFDLMAFTYLDEVRTNDCIQSCENLDPSFGDGAPQCRIW
;
A
#
# COMPACT_ATOMS: atom_id res chain seq x y z
N MET A 1 10.56 -16.76 5.16
CA MET A 1 10.64 -17.78 4.08
C MET A 1 11.58 -17.38 2.94
N LEU A 2 11.60 -16.12 2.46
CA LEU A 2 12.54 -15.61 1.44
C LEU A 2 14.03 -15.84 1.78
N ARG A 3 14.44 -15.49 3.01
CA ARG A 3 15.82 -15.66 3.50
C ARG A 3 16.31 -17.12 3.50
N MET A 4 15.40 -18.09 3.60
CA MET A 4 15.75 -19.51 3.55
C MET A 4 16.09 -19.95 2.13
N LEU A 5 15.39 -19.42 1.12
CA LEU A 5 15.67 -19.72 -0.28
C LEU A 5 16.97 -19.07 -0.74
N GLU A 6 17.23 -17.82 -0.33
CA GLU A 6 18.49 -17.10 -0.62
C GLU A 6 19.73 -17.85 -0.13
N ALA A 7 19.66 -18.46 1.06
CA ALA A 7 20.76 -19.25 1.63
C ALA A 7 21.05 -20.54 0.85
N GLN A 8 20.08 -21.04 0.07
CA GLN A 8 20.20 -22.26 -0.73
C GLN A 8 20.52 -21.98 -2.20
N MET A 9 20.57 -20.71 -2.62
CA MET A 9 20.93 -20.32 -3.99
C MET A 9 22.43 -20.44 -4.20
N ASP A 10 22.82 -21.11 -5.29
CA ASP A 10 24.19 -21.10 -5.76
C ASP A 10 24.59 -19.72 -6.33
N VAL A 11 25.90 -19.50 -6.51
CA VAL A 11 26.48 -18.23 -6.96
C VAL A 11 25.89 -17.75 -8.30
N LEU A 12 25.63 -18.66 -9.25
CA LEU A 12 25.08 -18.32 -10.56
C LEU A 12 23.62 -17.86 -10.43
N THR A 13 22.84 -18.57 -9.60
CA THR A 13 21.46 -18.19 -9.31
C THR A 13 21.39 -16.81 -8.63
N LYS A 14 22.25 -16.56 -7.64
CA LYS A 14 22.34 -15.25 -6.95
C LYS A 14 22.68 -14.11 -7.92
N ALA A 15 23.71 -14.29 -8.76
CA ALA A 15 24.10 -13.29 -9.75
C ALA A 15 22.99 -13.01 -10.78
N THR A 16 22.25 -14.05 -11.19
CA THR A 16 21.12 -13.92 -12.11
C THR A 16 19.98 -13.13 -11.47
N MET A 17 19.63 -13.43 -10.21
CA MET A 17 18.59 -12.70 -9.47
C MET A 17 18.98 -11.24 -9.24
N SER A 18 20.23 -10.97 -8.84
CA SER A 18 20.74 -9.61 -8.68
C SER A 18 20.66 -8.80 -9.98
N THR A 19 21.04 -9.42 -11.11
CA THR A 19 20.92 -8.77 -12.44
C THR A 19 19.46 -8.45 -12.78
N CYS A 20 18.54 -9.38 -12.49
CA CYS A 20 17.11 -9.20 -12.72
C CYS A 20 16.57 -8.03 -11.88
N ILE A 21 16.86 -7.98 -10.59
CA ILE A 21 16.41 -6.91 -9.68
C ILE A 21 16.94 -5.56 -10.15
N ASN A 22 18.25 -5.44 -10.42
CA ASN A 22 18.85 -4.20 -10.92
C ASN A 22 18.21 -3.71 -12.23
N THR A 23 17.87 -4.66 -13.12
CA THR A 23 17.16 -4.33 -14.37
C THR A 23 15.76 -3.80 -14.09
N LEU A 24 15.01 -4.46 -13.21
CA LEU A 24 13.66 -4.05 -12.82
C LEU A 24 13.64 -2.69 -12.09
N GLU A 25 14.61 -2.41 -11.23
CA GLU A 25 14.71 -1.11 -10.56
C GLU A 25 15.01 0.02 -11.54
N LYS A 26 15.90 -0.24 -12.52
CA LYS A 26 16.35 0.77 -13.48
C LYS A 26 15.35 1.01 -14.61
N GLN A 27 14.77 -0.07 -15.13
CA GLN A 27 13.89 -0.03 -16.31
C GLN A 27 12.41 -0.07 -15.95
N GLY A 28 12.05 -0.43 -14.72
CA GLY A 28 10.67 -0.69 -14.31
C GLY A 28 10.11 -1.98 -14.92
N LEU A 29 8.89 -2.34 -14.52
CA LEU A 29 8.15 -3.43 -15.15
C LEU A 29 7.43 -2.94 -16.40
N THR A 30 7.42 -3.79 -17.43
CA THR A 30 6.56 -3.62 -18.60
C THR A 30 5.51 -4.72 -18.60
N TYR A 31 4.24 -4.33 -18.65
CA TYR A 31 3.12 -5.27 -18.67
C TYR A 31 1.95 -4.68 -19.45
N THR A 32 1.04 -5.55 -19.88
CA THR A 32 -0.21 -5.14 -20.53
C THR A 32 -1.35 -5.26 -19.54
N GLN A 33 -2.05 -4.16 -19.29
CA GLN A 33 -3.24 -4.11 -18.45
C GLN A 33 -4.36 -3.38 -19.19
N HIS A 34 -5.56 -3.96 -19.22
CA HIS A 34 -6.74 -3.42 -19.91
C HIS A 34 -6.51 -3.07 -21.40
N GLY A 35 -5.61 -3.81 -22.08
CA GLY A 35 -5.27 -3.57 -23.49
C GLY A 35 -4.26 -2.44 -23.70
N GLU A 36 -3.82 -1.77 -22.64
CA GLU A 36 -2.76 -0.76 -22.67
C GLU A 36 -1.44 -1.38 -22.23
N THR A 37 -0.36 -1.04 -22.94
CA THR A 37 0.99 -1.42 -22.52
C THR A 37 1.54 -0.36 -21.59
N ILE A 38 1.71 -0.73 -20.32
CA ILE A 38 2.35 0.12 -19.31
C ILE A 38 3.84 -0.22 -19.32
N GLN A 39 4.68 0.77 -19.59
CA GLN A 39 6.14 0.63 -19.59
C GLN A 39 6.75 1.39 -18.41
N GLY A 40 7.84 0.87 -17.86
CA GLY A 40 8.58 1.55 -16.80
C GLY A 40 7.84 1.68 -15.48
N SER A 41 6.88 0.80 -15.20
CA SER A 41 6.10 0.88 -13.98
C SER A 41 6.97 0.56 -12.76
N LYS A 42 7.03 1.51 -11.84
CA LYS A 42 7.66 1.34 -10.53
C LYS A 42 6.60 0.82 -9.56
N HIS A 43 6.36 -0.50 -9.59
CA HIS A 43 5.36 -1.18 -8.75
C HIS A 43 5.58 -1.07 -7.23
N PHE A 44 6.60 -0.35 -6.76
CA PHE A 44 6.83 -0.10 -5.34
C PHE A 44 6.65 1.36 -4.96
N ASP A 45 6.26 2.23 -5.90
CA ASP A 45 6.11 3.65 -5.61
C ASP A 45 4.72 3.98 -5.05
N ILE A 46 4.62 4.08 -3.73
CA ILE A 46 3.41 4.55 -3.04
C ILE A 46 3.38 6.07 -2.84
N THR A 47 4.30 6.83 -3.45
CA THR A 47 4.31 8.31 -3.38
C THR A 47 2.98 8.94 -3.79
N PRO A 48 2.25 8.44 -4.83
CA PRO A 48 0.93 8.97 -5.16
C PRO A 48 -0.05 8.88 -3.98
N LEU A 49 -0.08 7.76 -3.25
CA LEU A 49 -0.95 7.59 -2.09
C LEU A 49 -0.54 8.49 -0.92
N LYS A 50 0.76 8.55 -0.59
CA LYS A 50 1.27 9.45 0.45
C LYS A 50 0.93 10.91 0.15
N THR A 51 1.01 11.30 -1.11
CA THR A 51 0.67 12.66 -1.59
C THR A 51 -0.82 12.92 -1.47
N ALA A 52 -1.67 11.97 -1.88
CA ALA A 52 -3.12 12.09 -1.78
C ALA A 52 -3.58 12.26 -0.33
N TYR A 53 -3.03 11.50 0.62
CA TYR A 53 -3.34 11.67 2.04
C TYR A 53 -2.91 13.03 2.59
N LYS A 54 -1.69 13.48 2.28
CA LYS A 54 -1.19 14.81 2.70
C LYS A 54 -2.07 15.93 2.17
N GLU A 55 -2.46 15.83 0.89
CA GLU A 55 -3.28 16.84 0.24
C GLU A 55 -4.72 16.85 0.80
N PHE A 56 -5.31 15.68 1.03
CA PHE A 56 -6.59 15.58 1.74
C PHE A 56 -6.52 16.22 3.13
N ALA A 57 -5.50 15.90 3.93
CA ALA A 57 -5.33 16.48 5.26
C ALA A 57 -5.17 18.02 5.23
N ARG A 58 -4.43 18.53 4.25
CA ARG A 58 -4.27 19.98 4.03
C ARG A 58 -5.60 20.64 3.66
N ILE A 59 -6.28 20.14 2.62
CA ILE A 59 -7.56 20.67 2.15
C ILE A 59 -8.61 20.62 3.25
N TYR A 60 -8.67 19.53 4.01
CA TYR A 60 -9.56 19.41 5.17
C TYR A 60 -9.28 20.47 6.24
N SER A 61 -8.01 20.66 6.58
CA SER A 61 -7.59 21.64 7.58
C SER A 61 -7.91 23.07 7.15
N ASP A 62 -7.81 23.37 5.86
CA ASP A 62 -8.16 24.67 5.29
C ASP A 62 -9.68 24.86 5.29
N TRP A 63 -10.45 23.83 4.93
CA TRP A 63 -11.91 23.84 4.99
C TRP A 63 -12.43 24.08 6.41
N GLN A 64 -11.85 23.42 7.43
CA GLN A 64 -12.21 23.64 8.84
C GLN A 64 -11.97 25.08 9.33
N LYS A 65 -11.01 25.79 8.73
CA LYS A 65 -10.69 27.19 9.08
C LYS A 65 -11.56 28.19 8.32
N SER A 66 -12.17 27.77 7.22
CA SER A 66 -13.10 28.58 6.43
C SER A 66 -14.52 28.54 7.01
N ASP A 67 -15.41 29.39 6.49
CA ASP A 67 -16.83 29.22 6.75
C ASP A 67 -17.28 27.90 6.12
N LEU A 68 -17.67 26.92 6.96
CA LEU A 68 -17.78 25.47 6.66
C LEU A 68 -18.65 25.11 5.44
N ASN A 69 -19.36 26.08 4.87
CA ASN A 69 -20.21 25.94 3.70
C ASN A 69 -19.46 26.11 2.35
N SER A 70 -18.27 26.74 2.33
CA SER A 70 -17.49 26.89 1.10
C SER A 70 -16.34 25.87 1.06
N GLY A 71 -16.35 24.96 0.08
CA GLY A 71 -15.22 24.05 -0.17
C GLY A 71 -15.44 22.58 0.18
N GLU A 72 -16.67 22.18 0.55
CA GLU A 72 -17.00 20.75 0.77
C GLU A 72 -16.65 19.90 -0.46
N ASP A 73 -16.97 20.37 -1.67
CA ASP A 73 -16.65 19.70 -2.93
C ASP A 73 -15.14 19.44 -3.10
N ALA A 74 -14.30 20.37 -2.63
CA ALA A 74 -12.86 20.23 -2.70
C ALA A 74 -12.36 19.13 -1.75
N VAL A 75 -12.94 19.04 -0.54
CA VAL A 75 -12.60 17.99 0.42
C VAL A 75 -13.07 16.63 -0.08
N MET A 76 -14.29 16.55 -0.63
CA MET A 76 -14.82 15.34 -1.25
C MET A 76 -13.93 14.87 -2.41
N ALA A 77 -13.54 15.78 -3.31
CA ALA A 77 -12.64 15.47 -4.42
C ALA A 77 -11.27 14.98 -3.93
N ALA A 78 -10.72 15.60 -2.87
CA ALA A 78 -9.47 15.16 -2.26
C ALA A 78 -9.59 13.76 -1.65
N TRP A 79 -10.70 13.45 -0.97
CA TRP A 79 -10.97 12.11 -0.43
C TRP A 79 -11.09 11.06 -1.55
N MET A 80 -11.74 11.39 -2.66
CA MET A 80 -11.81 10.47 -3.81
C MET A 80 -10.45 10.27 -4.47
N ASN A 81 -9.56 11.27 -4.46
CA ASN A 81 -8.18 11.09 -4.94
C ASN A 81 -7.37 10.13 -4.07
N VAL A 82 -7.64 10.06 -2.75
CA VAL A 82 -7.11 8.98 -1.90
C VAL A 82 -7.60 7.62 -2.40
N GLY A 83 -8.91 7.47 -2.63
CA GLY A 83 -9.49 6.23 -3.15
C GLY A 83 -8.91 5.79 -4.50
N LYS A 84 -8.65 6.74 -5.41
CA LYS A 84 -7.96 6.48 -6.68
C LYS A 84 -6.54 5.99 -6.45
N ALA A 85 -5.77 6.64 -5.59
CA ALA A 85 -4.41 6.19 -5.29
C ALA A 85 -4.38 4.82 -4.58
N GLN A 86 -5.38 4.50 -3.75
CA GLN A 86 -5.53 3.18 -3.13
C GLN A 86 -5.85 2.08 -4.14
N ARG A 87 -6.58 2.40 -5.20
CA ARG A 87 -6.89 1.48 -6.30
C ARG A 87 -5.64 0.99 -7.01
N ASP A 88 -4.66 1.88 -7.16
CA ASP A 88 -3.41 1.62 -7.89
C ASP A 88 -2.33 0.98 -6.98
N LEU A 89 -2.67 0.64 -5.74
CA LEU A 89 -1.74 0.01 -4.82
C LEU A 89 -1.31 -1.38 -5.32
N PRO A 90 -0.03 -1.73 -5.15
CA PRO A 90 0.43 -3.09 -5.35
C PRO A 90 -0.27 -4.06 -4.39
N ILE A 91 -0.52 -5.28 -4.84
CA ILE A 91 -1.30 -6.27 -4.07
C ILE A 91 -0.74 -6.55 -2.66
N HIS A 92 0.56 -6.43 -2.45
CA HIS A 92 1.16 -6.64 -1.14
C HIS A 92 0.79 -5.51 -0.16
N TYR A 93 0.74 -4.25 -0.59
CA TYR A 93 0.21 -3.14 0.21
C TYR A 93 -1.29 -3.31 0.49
N VAL A 94 -2.05 -3.77 -0.50
CA VAL A 94 -3.49 -4.06 -0.33
C VAL A 94 -3.71 -5.15 0.73
N ASN A 95 -2.92 -6.22 0.71
CA ASN A 95 -3.01 -7.28 1.72
C ASN A 95 -2.72 -6.75 3.12
N GLU A 96 -1.72 -5.87 3.27
CA GLU A 96 -1.46 -5.24 4.56
C GLU A 96 -2.64 -4.38 4.99
N LEU A 97 -3.09 -3.46 4.12
CA LEU A 97 -4.22 -2.58 4.38
C LEU A 97 -5.44 -3.36 4.87
N LEU A 98 -5.84 -4.41 4.14
CA LEU A 98 -7.06 -5.17 4.36
C LEU A 98 -6.94 -6.28 5.41
N ARG A 99 -5.79 -6.38 6.07
CA ARG A 99 -5.53 -7.36 7.12
C ARG A 99 -6.41 -7.11 8.36
N ARG A 100 -7.02 -8.17 8.91
CA ARG A 100 -7.99 -8.05 10.03
C ARG A 100 -7.47 -8.50 11.40
N ASP A 101 -6.43 -9.32 11.42
CA ASP A 101 -5.83 -9.86 12.64
C ASP A 101 -4.90 -8.85 13.34
N ARG A 102 -4.66 -7.68 12.75
CA ARG A 102 -3.94 -6.57 13.38
C ARG A 102 -4.49 -5.20 12.99
N LEU A 103 -4.03 -4.19 13.72
CA LEU A 103 -4.39 -2.80 13.52
C LEU A 103 -3.34 -2.09 12.67
N PHE A 104 -3.74 -1.13 11.83
CA PHE A 104 -2.82 -0.15 11.25
C PHE A 104 -2.41 0.94 12.25
N TYR A 105 -3.20 1.11 13.32
CA TYR A 105 -2.88 1.98 14.45
C TYR A 105 -3.11 1.27 15.79
N PRO A 106 -2.09 1.12 16.66
CA PRO A 106 -0.72 1.62 16.51
C PRO A 106 0.00 1.01 15.29
N CYS A 107 0.98 1.75 14.75
CA CYS A 107 1.72 1.36 13.56
C CYS A 107 2.35 -0.03 13.76
N PRO A 108 2.06 -1.02 12.90
CA PRO A 108 2.66 -2.33 13.02
C PRO A 108 4.16 -2.35 12.77
N GLU A 109 4.83 -3.41 13.21
CA GLU A 109 6.23 -3.69 12.87
C GLU A 109 6.42 -4.29 11.47
N PHE A 110 5.33 -4.80 10.86
CA PHE A 110 5.34 -5.42 9.51
C PHE A 110 6.27 -6.63 9.37
N ASN A 111 6.47 -7.38 10.47
CA ASN A 111 7.35 -8.54 10.57
C ASN A 111 6.61 -9.87 10.75
N GLU A 112 5.31 -9.91 10.48
CA GLU A 112 4.48 -11.10 10.67
C GLU A 112 4.88 -12.24 9.72
N GLU A 113 4.84 -13.47 10.22
CA GLU A 113 5.22 -14.67 9.45
C GLU A 113 4.25 -15.00 8.30
N THR A 114 2.99 -14.60 8.46
CA THR A 114 1.91 -14.87 7.50
C THR A 114 1.47 -13.58 6.85
N LEU A 115 1.07 -13.63 5.58
CA LEU A 115 0.42 -12.52 4.87
C LEU A 115 -0.97 -12.98 4.39
N PRO A 116 -2.03 -12.77 5.19
CA PRO A 116 -3.37 -13.20 4.83
C PRO A 116 -3.84 -12.43 3.59
N ARG A 117 -4.42 -13.15 2.64
CA ARG A 117 -4.95 -12.58 1.39
C ARG A 117 -6.41 -12.16 1.57
N GLU A 118 -6.67 -11.26 2.51
CA GLU A 118 -8.01 -10.73 2.73
C GLU A 118 -8.25 -9.54 1.78
N LEU A 119 -9.27 -9.65 0.92
CA LEU A 119 -9.58 -8.65 -0.12
C LEU A 119 -10.95 -7.99 0.10
N ARG A 120 -11.46 -8.04 1.34
CA ARG A 120 -12.80 -7.56 1.71
C ARG A 120 -12.73 -6.57 2.86
N CYS A 121 -13.46 -5.47 2.75
CA CYS A 121 -13.69 -4.54 3.85
C CYS A 121 -15.17 -4.24 4.03
N TYR A 122 -15.52 -3.60 5.14
CA TYR A 122 -16.90 -3.22 5.42
C TYR A 122 -17.23 -1.89 4.73
N ASN A 123 -18.20 -1.89 3.83
CA ASN A 123 -18.71 -0.69 3.18
C ASN A 123 -19.78 -0.04 4.07
N ASN A 124 -19.50 1.16 4.59
CA ASN A 124 -20.41 1.88 5.46
C ASN A 124 -21.64 2.44 4.72
N THR A 125 -21.55 2.64 3.41
CA THR A 125 -22.68 3.07 2.57
C THR A 125 -23.69 1.95 2.40
N THR A 126 -23.22 0.75 2.02
CA THR A 126 -24.10 -0.40 1.74
C THR A 126 -24.38 -1.28 2.97
N LYS A 127 -23.66 -1.02 4.07
CA LYS A 127 -23.69 -1.79 5.33
C LYS A 127 -23.31 -3.26 5.18
N LYS A 128 -22.44 -3.58 4.21
CA LYS A 128 -22.06 -4.97 3.86
C LYS A 128 -20.55 -5.15 3.77
N MET A 129 -20.11 -6.39 3.92
CA MET A 129 -18.75 -6.79 3.58
C MET A 129 -18.62 -6.94 2.06
N GLU A 130 -17.77 -6.12 1.44
CA GLU A 130 -17.61 -6.07 -0.01
C GLU A 130 -16.18 -6.38 -0.41
N ARG A 131 -16.04 -6.96 -1.62
CA ARG A 131 -14.73 -7.18 -2.24
C ARG A 131 -14.36 -5.91 -3.00
N PHE A 132 -13.26 -5.30 -2.60
CA PHE A 132 -12.66 -4.20 -3.36
C PHE A 132 -11.54 -4.69 -4.29
N PHE A 133 -11.10 -5.95 -4.12
CA PHE A 133 -10.14 -6.59 -5.00
C PHE A 133 -10.53 -8.04 -5.34
N PRO A 134 -10.28 -8.52 -6.58
CA PRO A 134 -9.87 -7.72 -7.74
C PRO A 134 -10.95 -6.68 -8.10
N LEU A 135 -10.52 -5.55 -8.65
CA LEU A 135 -11.38 -4.40 -8.91
C LEU A 135 -12.47 -4.76 -9.92
N LEU A 136 -13.73 -4.73 -9.48
CA LEU A 136 -14.91 -4.80 -10.35
C LEU A 136 -15.49 -3.38 -10.42
N LEU A 137 -14.85 -2.53 -11.20
CA LEU A 137 -15.31 -1.16 -11.37
C LEU A 137 -16.50 -1.12 -12.33
N THR A 138 -17.57 -0.48 -11.90
CA THR A 138 -18.52 0.13 -12.82
C THR A 138 -18.11 1.59 -13.01
N GLU A 139 -18.63 2.25 -14.05
CA GLU A 139 -18.38 3.69 -14.26
C GLU A 139 -18.90 4.57 -13.11
N THR A 140 -19.80 4.04 -12.27
CA THR A 140 -20.59 4.82 -11.31
C THR A 140 -20.36 4.47 -9.84
N SER A 141 -19.64 3.39 -9.51
CA SER A 141 -19.42 2.98 -8.12
C SER A 141 -18.15 2.15 -7.92
N GLY A 142 -17.55 2.25 -6.73
CA GLY A 142 -16.39 1.49 -6.28
C GLY A 142 -15.27 2.35 -5.70
N LEU A 143 -14.19 1.67 -5.27
CA LEU A 143 -13.00 2.29 -4.68
C LEU A 143 -12.39 3.34 -5.63
N GLY A 144 -12.38 4.61 -5.23
CA GLY A 144 -11.89 5.75 -6.02
C GLY A 144 -12.91 6.34 -7.00
N VAL A 145 -14.16 5.86 -6.99
CA VAL A 145 -15.29 6.49 -7.71
C VAL A 145 -16.18 7.22 -6.73
N ASP A 146 -16.78 6.49 -5.79
CA ASP A 146 -17.74 6.99 -4.80
C ASP A 146 -17.31 6.70 -3.35
N VAL A 147 -16.30 5.84 -3.15
CA VAL A 147 -15.77 5.50 -1.83
C VAL A 147 -14.25 5.47 -1.81
N ALA A 148 -13.65 5.73 -0.65
CA ALA A 148 -12.26 5.43 -0.36
C ALA A 148 -12.15 4.61 0.94
N LEU A 149 -11.04 3.90 1.09
CA LEU A 149 -10.77 3.08 2.27
C LEU A 149 -10.15 3.94 3.36
N TYR A 150 -10.45 3.59 4.61
CA TYR A 150 -9.73 4.11 5.76
C TYR A 150 -9.63 3.03 6.83
N THR A 151 -8.57 3.07 7.63
CA THR A 151 -8.48 2.21 8.80
C THR A 151 -8.84 2.98 10.06
N MET A 152 -9.72 2.39 10.86
CA MET A 152 -10.00 2.91 12.20
C MET A 152 -10.37 1.73 13.10
N ARG A 153 -9.70 1.63 14.26
CA ARG A 153 -9.84 0.47 15.16
C ARG A 153 -9.52 -0.83 14.39
N LYS A 154 -10.21 -1.93 14.72
CA LYS A 154 -9.97 -3.31 14.25
C LYS A 154 -10.48 -3.62 12.83
N ALA A 155 -10.80 -2.61 12.03
CA ALA A 155 -11.37 -2.87 10.71
C ALA A 155 -10.98 -1.79 9.70
N VAL A 156 -10.91 -2.24 8.44
CA VAL A 156 -10.94 -1.35 7.30
C VAL A 156 -12.38 -1.10 6.92
N HIS A 157 -12.66 0.16 6.66
CA HIS A 157 -13.96 0.63 6.22
C HIS A 157 -13.83 1.30 4.86
N ALA A 158 -14.88 1.21 4.05
CA ALA A 158 -15.06 2.04 2.87
C ALA A 158 -16.15 3.07 3.14
N ASP A 159 -15.87 4.33 2.85
CA ASP A 159 -16.84 5.42 2.99
C ASP A 159 -16.74 6.42 1.85
N ASN A 160 -17.88 7.03 1.56
CA ASN A 160 -17.90 8.28 0.82
C ASN A 160 -17.59 9.45 1.76
N TRP A 161 -17.38 10.63 1.18
CA TRP A 161 -17.28 11.83 1.98
C TRP A 161 -18.65 12.26 2.50
N THR A 162 -18.74 12.60 3.80
CA THR A 162 -19.85 13.36 4.37
C THR A 162 -19.33 14.29 5.47
N VAL A 163 -19.99 15.42 5.69
CA VAL A 163 -19.66 16.37 6.79
C VAL A 163 -19.63 15.67 8.15
N THR A 164 -20.48 14.68 8.39
CA THR A 164 -20.52 13.94 9.67
C THR A 164 -19.33 13.00 9.83
N MET A 165 -18.90 12.34 8.75
CA MET A 165 -17.74 11.44 8.78
C MET A 165 -16.40 12.18 8.68
N ALA A 166 -16.44 13.46 8.31
CA ALA A 166 -15.28 14.29 8.06
C ALA A 166 -14.18 14.22 9.14
N PRO A 167 -14.47 14.34 10.46
CA PRO A 167 -13.43 14.24 11.49
C PRO A 167 -12.83 12.84 11.61
N VAL A 168 -13.65 11.80 11.37
CA VAL A 168 -13.26 10.39 11.41
C VAL A 168 -12.28 10.09 10.27
N LEU A 169 -12.63 10.51 9.05
CA LEU A 169 -11.80 10.32 7.85
C LEU A 169 -10.48 11.09 7.97
N PHE A 170 -10.51 12.32 8.50
CA PHE A 170 -9.30 13.08 8.76
C PHE A 170 -8.36 12.38 9.74
N ALA A 171 -8.86 11.94 10.91
CA ALA A 171 -8.04 11.23 11.88
C ALA A 171 -7.47 9.92 11.31
N ALA A 172 -8.30 9.13 10.64
CA ALA A 172 -7.88 7.90 10.00
C ALA A 172 -6.82 8.12 8.92
N SER A 173 -6.95 9.16 8.10
CA SER A 173 -5.97 9.50 7.06
C SER A 173 -4.57 9.76 7.63
N GLY A 174 -4.48 10.37 8.81
CA GLY A 174 -3.22 10.59 9.50
C GLY A 174 -2.57 9.27 9.97
N PHE A 175 -3.38 8.36 10.53
CA PHE A 175 -2.91 7.05 10.94
C PHE A 175 -2.48 6.19 9.75
N ASP A 176 -3.28 6.17 8.69
CA ASP A 176 -2.98 5.42 7.48
C ASP A 176 -1.71 5.94 6.82
N LEU A 177 -1.53 7.27 6.72
CA LEU A 177 -0.31 7.86 6.18
C LEU A 177 0.94 7.45 6.96
N MET A 178 0.88 7.44 8.30
CA MET A 178 2.00 6.99 9.13
C MET A 178 2.30 5.51 8.88
N ALA A 179 1.28 4.65 8.90
CA ALA A 179 1.45 3.22 8.69
C ALA A 179 1.99 2.89 7.30
N PHE A 180 1.47 3.54 6.25
CA PHE A 180 1.98 3.35 4.88
C PHE A 180 3.40 3.88 4.72
N THR A 181 3.75 5.00 5.36
CA THR A 181 5.12 5.51 5.32
C THR A 181 6.08 4.53 5.96
N TYR A 182 5.73 3.98 7.14
CA TYR A 182 6.57 3.00 7.80
C TYR A 182 6.65 1.67 7.05
N LEU A 183 5.53 1.20 6.47
CA LEU A 183 5.52 0.02 5.62
C LEU A 183 6.46 0.18 4.41
N ASP A 184 6.46 1.35 3.78
CA ASP A 184 7.34 1.68 2.65
C ASP A 184 8.82 1.64 3.06
N GLU A 185 9.15 2.17 4.24
CA GLU A 185 10.50 2.09 4.81
C GLU A 185 10.91 0.64 5.09
N VAL A 186 10.05 -0.16 5.73
CA VAL A 186 10.31 -1.58 6.02
C VAL A 186 10.53 -2.37 4.72
N ARG A 187 9.67 -2.18 3.72
CA ARG A 187 9.78 -2.90 2.44
C ARG A 187 10.99 -2.45 1.62
N THR A 188 11.36 -1.18 1.70
CA THR A 188 12.60 -0.67 1.10
C THR A 188 13.82 -1.32 1.76
N ASN A 189 13.86 -1.38 3.09
CA ASN A 189 14.95 -2.02 3.83
C ASN A 189 15.04 -3.53 3.56
N ASP A 190 13.91 -4.23 3.50
CA ASP A 190 13.86 -5.66 3.11
C ASP A 190 14.45 -5.87 1.71
N CYS A 191 14.16 -4.97 0.77
CA CYS A 191 14.69 -5.01 -0.60
C CYS A 191 16.21 -4.79 -0.62
N ILE A 192 16.70 -3.75 0.06
CA ILE A 192 18.14 -3.45 0.18
C ILE A 192 18.87 -4.66 0.77
N GLN A 193 18.38 -5.23 1.87
CA GLN A 193 19.01 -6.38 2.51
C GLN A 193 19.03 -7.61 1.59
N SER A 194 17.96 -7.83 0.83
CA SER A 194 17.88 -8.94 -0.13
C SER A 194 18.90 -8.74 -1.26
N CYS A 195 19.06 -7.51 -1.75
CA CYS A 195 20.08 -7.18 -2.76
C CYS A 195 21.50 -7.45 -2.25
N GLU A 196 21.82 -7.06 -1.01
CA GLU A 196 23.11 -7.34 -0.38
C GLU A 196 23.38 -8.85 -0.27
N ASN A 197 22.39 -9.65 0.12
CA ASN A 197 22.52 -11.11 0.25
C ASN A 197 22.74 -11.83 -1.09
N LEU A 198 22.25 -11.23 -2.17
CA LEU A 198 22.36 -11.72 -3.54
C LEU A 198 23.64 -11.26 -4.23
N ASP A 199 24.36 -10.30 -3.67
CA ASP A 199 25.65 -9.86 -4.20
C ASP A 199 26.74 -10.90 -3.91
N PRO A 200 27.28 -11.59 -4.94
CA PRO A 200 28.30 -12.60 -4.73
C PRO A 200 29.62 -12.04 -4.16
N SER A 201 29.86 -10.73 -4.23
CA SER A 201 31.04 -10.09 -3.65
C SER A 201 31.04 -10.04 -2.11
N PHE A 202 29.88 -10.23 -1.47
CA PHE A 202 29.74 -10.32 -0.02
C PHE A 202 29.85 -11.75 0.52
N GLY A 203 30.02 -12.75 -0.36
CA GLY A 203 29.93 -14.17 -0.05
C GLY A 203 31.25 -14.94 -0.09
N ASP A 204 32.29 -14.50 0.63
CA ASP A 204 33.50 -15.32 0.90
C ASP A 204 33.63 -15.76 2.38
N GLY A 205 32.60 -15.52 3.19
CA GLY A 205 32.45 -16.10 4.53
C GLY A 205 31.63 -17.38 4.47
N ALA A 206 32.29 -18.54 4.39
CA ALA A 206 31.67 -19.87 4.41
C ALA A 206 30.54 -19.98 5.46
N PRO A 207 29.36 -20.54 5.13
CA PRO A 207 28.32 -20.76 6.11
C PRO A 207 28.76 -21.85 7.09
N GLN A 208 29.13 -21.45 8.32
CA GLN A 208 29.07 -22.38 9.45
C GLN A 208 27.60 -22.71 9.68
N CYS A 209 27.19 -23.88 9.22
CA CYS A 209 25.97 -24.55 9.62
C CYS A 209 25.94 -24.64 11.15
N ARG A 210 25.24 -23.71 11.82
CA ARG A 210 24.87 -23.87 13.23
C ARG A 210 23.43 -24.33 13.27
N ILE A 211 23.30 -25.64 13.38
CA ILE A 211 22.08 -26.34 13.77
C ILE A 211 21.80 -25.96 15.23
N TRP A 212 20.66 -25.32 15.48
CA TRP A 212 19.89 -25.41 16.72
C TRP A 212 18.41 -25.37 16.35
#